data_AF-A0A3D5J7G8-F1
#
_entry.id   AF-A0A3D5J7G8-F1
#
_cell.length_a   1.000
_cell.length_b   1.000
_cell.length_c   1.000
_cell.angle_alpha   90.00
_cell.angle_beta   90.00
_cell.angle_gamma   90.00
#
_symmetry.space_group_name_H-M   'P 1'
#
loop_
_entity.id
_entity.type
_entity.pdbx_description
1 polymer ?
#
loop_
_entity_poly.entity_id
_entity_poly.type
_entity_poly.pdbx_seq_one_letter_code
_entity_poly.pdbx_strand_id
1 'polypeptide(L)'
;MREDTDFDDDLLDEEEGTGGPDEDAIPESFAKDLATRMVVLFEKEVDPKAAAVTVSDFVYTSTNTLKKLPYFIDALEMLLDNEQTQRFAALSWVALVNESVNTEDYVGYVQDMLDYLLESFYNMEKSDVEIGDRKFSGTSYVICEIFSKMFDMNKNHGDVCSEIFTILIRKEMIIEAQEDAEYEARSGRTGSKKARKKRLRLYDEVINYLQAKSQFKQNQMSSENPFEFLGVLVEKLKATKRYVSQEILNTRAAEKKKQLETELQNRLASAEELVMGVDSFTDGLGFFVKERKYNFKFLAVERVRLALQLTGSIIGACYFLLGYVGMYGIDWVNGTVVCITMLLFSRIMTSRKRFSDFYPKDVSKELETCSTGFIDVFKHMSRGQLEFFLSKQIRFDRNQIYLKMLPEYVKYLYAIMPDRKSMLMDVKELSGLVESIEIDVSKKLRGML
;
A
#
# COMPACT_ATOMS: atom_id res chain seq x y z
N MET A 1 63.88 -57.65 15.21
CA MET A 1 64.55 -57.53 16.51
C MET A 1 63.64 -56.75 17.44
N ARG A 2 63.67 -57.06 18.74
CA ARG A 2 62.96 -56.32 19.78
C ARG A 2 63.67 -55.00 20.10
N GLU A 3 62.88 -54.04 20.53
CA GLU A 3 63.03 -53.16 21.70
C GLU A 3 61.63 -52.48 21.79
N ASP A 4 60.78 -52.69 22.81
CA ASP A 4 60.97 -52.67 24.27
C ASP A 4 61.75 -51.40 24.64
N THR A 5 61.25 -50.40 25.37
CA THR A 5 60.30 -50.34 26.50
C THR A 5 59.58 -48.95 26.48
N ASP A 6 58.62 -48.56 27.33
CA ASP A 6 58.03 -49.20 28.53
C ASP A 6 56.52 -48.82 28.69
N PHE A 7 55.97 -48.90 29.90
CA PHE A 7 54.61 -48.55 30.33
C PHE A 7 54.61 -47.54 31.51
N ASP A 8 53.45 -46.93 31.77
CA ASP A 8 52.90 -46.31 33.01
C ASP A 8 53.84 -45.86 34.17
N ASP A 9 53.68 -44.63 34.65
CA ASP A 9 52.92 -44.38 35.89
C ASP A 9 52.73 -42.88 36.22
N ASP A 10 51.48 -42.54 36.53
CA ASP A 10 51.00 -41.59 37.56
C ASP A 10 51.37 -40.09 37.63
N LEU A 11 50.42 -39.37 38.25
CA LEU A 11 50.44 -37.99 38.75
C LEU A 11 50.36 -36.88 37.68
N LEU A 12 49.15 -36.37 37.46
CA LEU A 12 48.83 -34.96 37.80
C LEU A 12 47.31 -34.77 37.97
N ASP A 13 46.92 -34.79 39.24
CA ASP A 13 45.84 -34.04 39.91
C ASP A 13 44.44 -33.97 39.28
N GLU A 14 43.50 -34.58 40.02
CA GLU A 14 42.06 -34.37 39.94
C GLU A 14 41.70 -32.90 40.25
N GLU A 15 41.28 -32.13 39.23
CA GLU A 15 40.29 -31.07 39.48
C GLU A 15 38.89 -31.71 39.35
N GLU A 16 38.26 -31.96 40.50
CA GLU A 16 36.83 -32.25 40.60
C GLU A 16 36.02 -31.04 40.09
N GLY A 17 35.87 -30.95 38.78
CA GLY A 17 34.82 -30.15 38.17
C GLY A 17 33.48 -30.70 38.60
N THR A 18 32.89 -30.12 39.65
CA THR A 18 31.57 -30.50 40.18
C THR A 18 30.51 -30.25 39.13
N GLY A 19 30.27 -31.27 38.28
CA GLY A 19 29.20 -31.30 37.30
C GLY A 19 27.86 -31.34 38.01
N GLY A 20 27.33 -30.17 38.35
CA GLY A 20 25.91 -30.02 38.60
C GLY A 20 25.15 -30.48 37.34
N PRO A 21 23.99 -31.14 37.48
CA PRO A 21 23.20 -31.51 36.32
C PRO A 21 22.82 -30.26 35.53
N ASP A 22 22.93 -30.33 34.20
CA ASP A 22 22.42 -29.30 33.30
C ASP A 22 20.93 -29.06 33.61
N GLU A 23 20.58 -27.91 34.19
CA GLU A 23 19.18 -27.55 34.48
C GLU A 23 18.32 -27.41 33.20
N ASP A 24 18.98 -27.42 32.04
CA ASP A 24 18.39 -27.33 30.69
C ASP A 24 18.29 -28.70 29.96
N ALA A 25 18.77 -29.80 30.56
CA ALA A 25 18.70 -31.14 29.97
C ALA A 25 17.30 -31.76 30.12
N ILE A 26 16.50 -31.71 29.05
CA ILE A 26 15.17 -32.34 29.01
C ILE A 26 15.33 -33.87 28.96
N PRO A 27 14.77 -34.65 29.91
CA PRO A 27 14.87 -36.10 29.91
C PRO A 27 14.21 -36.73 28.67
N GLU A 28 14.76 -37.83 28.15
CA GLU A 28 14.13 -38.61 27.05
C GLU A 28 12.73 -39.12 27.43
N SER A 29 12.47 -39.36 28.72
CA SER A 29 11.16 -39.78 29.22
C SER A 29 10.13 -38.64 29.32
N PHE A 30 10.51 -37.37 29.10
CA PHE A 30 9.70 -36.21 29.46
C PHE A 30 8.29 -36.22 28.83
N ALA A 31 8.15 -36.53 27.54
CA ALA A 31 6.84 -36.64 26.88
C ALA A 31 5.97 -37.77 27.49
N LYS A 32 6.58 -38.90 27.84
CA LYS A 32 5.88 -40.04 28.47
C LYS A 32 5.46 -39.73 29.91
N ASP A 33 6.31 -39.05 30.66
CA ASP A 33 6.03 -38.62 32.02
C ASP A 33 4.93 -37.53 32.02
N LEU A 34 4.96 -36.60 31.06
CA LEU A 34 3.93 -35.61 30.81
C LEU A 34 2.58 -36.27 30.49
N ALA A 35 2.53 -37.18 29.51
CA ALA A 35 1.33 -37.94 29.15
C ALA A 35 0.76 -38.72 30.35
N THR A 36 1.62 -39.44 31.08
CA THR A 36 1.23 -40.19 32.29
C THR A 36 0.65 -39.26 33.36
N ARG A 37 1.27 -38.09 33.57
CA ARG A 37 0.80 -37.11 34.55
C ARG A 37 -0.53 -36.47 34.16
N MET A 38 -0.75 -36.19 32.88
CA MET A 38 -2.03 -35.69 32.36
C MET A 38 -3.17 -36.68 32.64
N VAL A 39 -2.96 -37.99 32.40
CA VAL A 39 -3.94 -39.03 32.74
C VAL A 39 -4.27 -39.00 34.24
N VAL A 40 -3.24 -39.01 35.10
CA VAL A 40 -3.41 -39.00 36.56
C VAL A 40 -4.17 -37.75 37.04
N LEU A 41 -3.94 -36.58 36.43
CA LEU A 41 -4.66 -35.35 36.78
C LEU A 41 -6.14 -35.40 36.35
N PHE A 42 -6.45 -35.91 35.15
CA PHE A 42 -7.83 -36.08 34.72
C PHE A 42 -8.60 -37.14 35.52
N GLU A 43 -7.94 -38.20 35.99
CA GLU A 43 -8.60 -39.26 36.78
C GLU A 43 -8.70 -38.94 38.28
N LYS A 44 -7.87 -38.00 38.79
CA LYS A 44 -7.90 -37.56 40.19
C LYS A 44 -9.10 -36.65 40.51
N GLU A 45 -9.48 -35.78 39.58
CA GLU A 45 -10.54 -34.78 39.80
C GLU A 45 -11.91 -35.30 39.34
N VAL A 46 -12.90 -35.26 40.24
CA VAL A 46 -14.26 -35.76 39.96
C VAL A 46 -15.08 -34.77 39.12
N ASP A 47 -14.80 -33.47 39.21
CA ASP A 47 -15.40 -32.45 38.35
C ASP A 47 -14.56 -32.26 37.07
N PRO A 48 -15.13 -32.52 35.87
CA PRO A 48 -14.44 -32.30 34.60
C PRO A 48 -13.94 -30.86 34.40
N LYS A 49 -14.54 -29.85 35.03
CA LYS A 49 -14.08 -28.46 34.95
C LYS A 49 -12.83 -28.23 35.82
N ALA A 50 -12.83 -28.69 37.06
CA ALA A 50 -11.65 -28.65 37.92
C ALA A 50 -10.47 -29.43 37.30
N ALA A 51 -10.77 -30.57 36.66
CA ALA A 51 -9.81 -31.35 35.90
C ALA A 51 -9.23 -30.54 34.73
N ALA A 52 -10.08 -29.89 33.93
CA ALA A 52 -9.67 -29.07 32.79
C ALA A 52 -8.74 -27.92 33.22
N VAL A 53 -9.10 -27.15 34.26
CA VAL A 53 -8.25 -26.07 34.79
C VAL A 53 -6.89 -26.61 35.23
N THR A 54 -6.88 -27.70 36.02
CA THR A 54 -5.65 -28.28 36.58
C THR A 54 -4.72 -28.84 35.49
N VAL A 55 -5.28 -29.46 34.44
CA VAL A 55 -4.48 -30.00 33.33
C VAL A 55 -3.97 -28.87 32.43
N SER A 56 -4.78 -27.85 32.12
CA SER A 56 -4.35 -26.69 31.33
C SER A 56 -3.17 -25.97 32.00
N ASP A 57 -3.27 -25.71 33.31
CA ASP A 57 -2.20 -25.09 34.10
C ASP A 57 -0.93 -25.96 34.12
N PHE A 58 -1.07 -27.27 34.36
CA PHE A 58 0.06 -28.21 34.33
C PHE A 58 0.73 -28.28 32.94
N VAL A 59 -0.03 -28.36 31.86
CA VAL A 59 0.51 -28.42 30.49
C VAL A 59 1.22 -27.12 30.15
N TYR A 60 0.59 -25.98 30.41
CA TYR A 60 1.18 -24.66 30.15
C TYR A 60 2.47 -24.48 30.96
N THR A 61 2.44 -24.62 32.28
CA THR A 61 3.63 -24.43 33.13
C THR A 61 4.76 -25.42 32.84
N SER A 62 4.45 -26.62 32.33
CA SER A 62 5.47 -27.61 31.95
C SER A 62 6.07 -27.38 30.57
N THR A 63 5.34 -26.76 29.63
CA THR A 63 5.69 -26.78 28.20
C THR A 63 5.60 -25.44 27.45
N ASN A 64 5.27 -24.32 28.09
CA ASN A 64 5.19 -22.96 27.52
C ASN A 64 6.53 -22.35 27.03
N THR A 65 7.52 -23.17 26.71
CA THR A 65 8.80 -22.74 26.13
C THR A 65 9.00 -23.43 24.79
N LEU A 66 9.61 -22.72 23.83
CA LEU A 66 9.82 -23.25 22.46
C LEU A 66 10.56 -24.60 22.44
N LYS A 67 11.44 -24.86 23.42
CA LYS A 67 12.12 -26.16 23.59
C LYS A 67 11.20 -27.29 24.08
N LYS A 68 10.20 -26.99 24.91
CA LYS A 68 9.34 -28.00 25.59
C LYS A 68 7.98 -28.19 24.93
N LEU A 69 7.52 -27.24 24.12
CA LEU A 69 6.26 -27.33 23.36
C LEU A 69 6.17 -28.58 22.46
N PRO A 70 7.20 -29.01 21.72
CA PRO A 70 7.13 -30.22 20.89
C PRO A 70 6.77 -31.48 21.71
N TYR A 71 7.32 -31.59 22.92
CA TYR A 71 7.04 -32.71 23.82
C TYR A 71 5.58 -32.77 24.29
N PHE A 72 4.82 -31.67 24.23
CA PHE A 72 3.36 -31.73 24.43
C PHE A 72 2.66 -32.42 23.25
N ILE A 73 3.07 -32.13 22.02
CA ILE A 73 2.53 -32.82 20.82
C ILE A 73 2.91 -34.30 20.86
N ASP A 74 4.14 -34.65 21.22
CA ASP A 74 4.57 -36.04 21.32
C ASP A 74 3.86 -36.77 22.48
N ALA A 75 3.59 -36.10 23.61
CA ALA A 75 2.76 -36.65 24.68
C ALA A 75 1.32 -36.91 24.24
N LEU A 76 0.74 -36.02 23.41
CA LEU A 76 -0.58 -36.24 22.82
C LEU A 76 -0.57 -37.43 21.85
N GLU A 77 0.47 -37.60 21.04
CA GLU A 77 0.64 -38.75 20.16
C GLU A 77 0.72 -40.06 20.95
N MET A 78 1.52 -40.12 22.02
CA MET A 78 1.55 -41.26 22.94
C MET A 78 0.19 -41.57 23.60
N LEU A 79 -0.64 -40.55 23.85
CA LEU A 79 -2.00 -40.74 24.35
C LEU A 79 -2.96 -41.26 23.26
N LEU A 80 -2.69 -41.01 21.97
CA LEU A 80 -3.48 -41.51 20.85
C LEU A 80 -3.24 -43.01 20.55
N ASP A 81 -2.04 -43.52 20.84
CA ASP A 81 -1.64 -44.92 20.59
C ASP A 81 -2.51 -45.97 21.33
N ASN A 82 -3.21 -45.57 22.39
CA ASN A 82 -4.07 -46.46 23.18
C ASN A 82 -5.50 -45.89 23.29
N GLU A 83 -6.48 -46.70 22.92
CA GLU A 83 -7.92 -46.36 22.93
C GLU A 83 -8.42 -45.84 24.28
N GLN A 84 -7.86 -46.35 25.39
CA GLN A 84 -8.21 -45.91 26.75
C GLN A 84 -7.70 -44.49 27.05
N THR A 85 -6.61 -44.06 26.41
CA THR A 85 -5.96 -42.76 26.67
C THR A 85 -6.31 -41.68 25.65
N GLN A 86 -6.80 -42.04 24.46
CA GLN A 86 -7.22 -41.10 23.40
C GLN A 86 -8.15 -39.98 23.91
N ARG A 87 -9.04 -40.32 24.86
CA ARG A 87 -9.94 -39.35 25.50
C ARG A 87 -9.20 -38.19 26.18
N PHE A 88 -8.02 -38.44 26.75
CA PHE A 88 -7.25 -37.42 27.45
C PHE A 88 -6.51 -36.49 26.49
N ALA A 89 -6.08 -36.97 25.33
CA ALA A 89 -5.57 -36.10 24.27
C ALA A 89 -6.64 -35.10 23.81
N ALA A 90 -7.86 -35.58 23.56
CA ALA A 90 -9.01 -34.73 23.24
C ALA A 90 -9.36 -33.74 24.36
N LEU A 91 -9.47 -34.21 25.61
CA LEU A 91 -9.78 -33.35 26.76
C LEU A 91 -8.70 -32.28 27.01
N SER A 92 -7.43 -32.56 26.73
CA SER A 92 -6.34 -31.59 26.94
C SER A 92 -6.47 -30.37 26.03
N TRP A 93 -6.72 -30.59 24.74
CA TRP A 93 -7.00 -29.48 23.81
C TRP A 93 -8.32 -28.78 24.11
N VAL A 94 -9.38 -29.52 24.49
CA VAL A 94 -10.66 -28.91 24.91
C VAL A 94 -10.46 -28.02 26.15
N ALA A 95 -9.66 -28.46 27.12
CA ALA A 95 -9.36 -27.71 28.33
C ALA A 95 -8.56 -26.44 28.01
N LEU A 96 -7.48 -26.54 27.23
CA LEU A 96 -6.65 -25.39 26.84
C LEU A 96 -7.45 -24.31 26.10
N VAL A 97 -8.28 -24.70 25.12
CA VAL A 97 -9.09 -23.73 24.34
C VAL A 97 -10.19 -23.11 25.20
N ASN A 98 -10.93 -23.91 25.98
CA ASN A 98 -11.99 -23.36 26.83
C ASN A 98 -11.45 -22.43 27.92
N GLU A 99 -10.32 -22.77 28.55
CA GLU A 99 -9.71 -21.93 29.59
C GLU A 99 -8.98 -20.71 29.01
N SER A 100 -8.67 -20.68 27.71
CA SER A 100 -8.13 -19.48 27.05
C SER A 100 -9.10 -18.28 27.05
N VAL A 101 -10.39 -18.52 27.30
CA VAL A 101 -11.39 -17.46 27.56
C VAL A 101 -11.16 -16.76 28.90
N ASN A 102 -10.56 -17.45 29.88
CA ASN A 102 -10.29 -16.95 31.22
C ASN A 102 -8.82 -16.50 31.39
N THR A 103 -7.90 -17.11 30.65
CA THR A 103 -6.45 -16.93 30.77
C THR A 103 -5.83 -16.55 29.42
N GLU A 104 -5.49 -15.27 29.25
CA GLU A 104 -4.95 -14.72 27.99
C GLU A 104 -3.64 -15.41 27.55
N ASP A 105 -2.79 -15.84 28.49
CA ASP A 105 -1.55 -16.57 28.21
C ASP A 105 -1.79 -17.89 27.44
N TYR A 106 -2.94 -18.55 27.64
CA TYR A 106 -3.28 -19.78 26.91
C TYR A 106 -3.67 -19.48 25.45
N VAL A 107 -4.15 -18.27 25.13
CA VAL A 107 -4.42 -17.84 23.75
C VAL A 107 -3.13 -17.75 22.94
N GLY A 108 -2.04 -17.28 23.57
CA GLY A 108 -0.70 -17.29 22.98
C GLY A 108 -0.19 -18.72 22.80
N TYR A 109 -0.23 -19.53 23.86
CA TYR A 109 0.24 -20.92 23.84
C TYR A 109 -0.47 -21.81 22.79
N VAL A 110 -1.80 -21.68 22.64
CA VAL A 110 -2.55 -22.41 21.59
C VAL A 110 -2.16 -21.93 20.18
N GLN A 111 -1.78 -20.66 20.02
CA GLN A 111 -1.25 -20.16 18.75
C GLN A 111 0.14 -20.72 18.46
N ASP A 112 1.04 -20.74 19.44
CA ASP A 112 2.40 -21.30 19.30
C ASP A 112 2.36 -22.80 18.96
N MET A 113 1.47 -23.55 19.64
CA MET A 113 1.20 -24.96 19.35
C MET A 113 0.78 -25.20 17.89
N LEU A 114 -0.06 -24.32 17.33
CA LEU A 114 -0.52 -24.40 15.95
C LEU A 114 0.53 -23.92 14.94
N ASP A 115 1.44 -23.01 15.32
CA ASP A 115 2.62 -22.67 14.51
C ASP A 115 3.57 -23.86 14.43
N TYR A 116 3.91 -24.48 15.56
CA TYR A 116 4.76 -25.69 15.58
C TYR A 116 4.17 -26.82 14.72
N LEU A 117 2.85 -27.06 14.79
CA LEU A 117 2.19 -28.04 13.91
C LEU A 117 2.25 -27.64 12.43
N LEU A 118 2.10 -26.35 12.09
CA LEU A 118 2.27 -25.89 10.70
C LEU A 118 3.70 -26.08 10.20
N GLU A 119 4.71 -25.75 11.01
CA GLU A 119 6.12 -25.97 10.69
C GLU A 119 6.43 -27.45 10.51
N SER A 120 6.02 -28.29 11.48
CA SER A 120 6.21 -29.74 11.46
C SER A 120 5.59 -30.41 10.22
N PHE A 121 4.38 -30.00 9.84
CA PHE A 121 3.73 -30.42 8.58
C PHE A 121 4.55 -30.03 7.35
N TYR A 122 5.05 -28.81 7.30
CA TYR A 122 5.75 -28.28 6.15
C TYR A 122 7.20 -28.77 6.01
N ASN A 123 7.84 -29.10 7.13
CA ASN A 123 9.17 -29.71 7.22
C ASN A 123 9.12 -31.23 6.99
N MET A 124 7.93 -31.84 7.01
CA MET A 124 7.71 -33.30 6.93
C MET A 124 8.37 -34.07 8.08
N GLU A 125 8.30 -33.51 9.29
CA GLU A 125 8.95 -34.07 10.49
C GLU A 125 8.35 -35.41 10.94
N LYS A 126 7.01 -35.53 10.85
CA LYS A 126 6.28 -36.76 11.23
C LYS A 126 5.96 -37.60 9.99
N SER A 127 6.16 -38.91 10.10
CA SER A 127 5.98 -39.87 9.00
C SER A 127 4.54 -39.92 8.46
N ASP A 128 4.39 -40.10 7.14
CA ASP A 128 3.09 -40.27 6.49
C ASP A 128 2.30 -41.49 7.03
N VAL A 129 0.99 -41.32 7.14
CA VAL A 129 0.01 -42.34 7.51
C VAL A 129 -0.89 -42.67 6.32
N GLU A 130 -1.23 -43.95 6.14
CA GLU A 130 -2.10 -44.43 5.06
C GLU A 130 -3.53 -44.69 5.55
N ILE A 131 -4.53 -44.11 4.88
CA ILE A 131 -5.95 -44.39 5.07
C ILE A 131 -6.57 -44.77 3.72
N GLY A 132 -6.85 -46.06 3.56
CA GLY A 132 -7.19 -46.64 2.26
C GLY A 132 -6.06 -46.39 1.26
N ASP A 133 -6.39 -45.93 0.06
CA ASP A 133 -5.42 -45.66 -1.01
C ASP A 133 -4.77 -44.24 -0.92
N ARG A 134 -4.85 -43.57 0.24
CA ARG A 134 -4.38 -42.19 0.43
C ARG A 134 -3.34 -42.08 1.54
N LYS A 135 -2.26 -41.36 1.26
CA LYS A 135 -1.26 -40.89 2.23
C LYS A 135 -1.64 -39.51 2.75
N PHE A 136 -1.39 -39.29 4.04
CA PHE A 136 -1.55 -38.03 4.76
C PHE A 136 -0.37 -37.82 5.69
N SER A 137 0.02 -36.57 5.98
CA SER A 137 1.09 -36.32 6.94
C SER A 137 0.78 -36.84 8.35
N GLY A 138 1.80 -37.25 9.10
CA GLY A 138 1.66 -37.61 10.53
C GLY A 138 1.13 -36.45 11.38
N THR A 139 1.44 -35.21 11.00
CA THR A 139 0.88 -34.01 11.64
C THR A 139 -0.64 -33.91 11.43
N SER A 140 -1.14 -34.16 10.22
CA SER A 140 -2.59 -34.24 9.97
C SER A 140 -3.23 -35.39 10.74
N TYR A 141 -2.57 -36.54 10.87
CA TYR A 141 -3.03 -37.66 11.71
C TYR A 141 -3.29 -37.20 13.15
N VAL A 142 -2.29 -36.60 13.83
CA VAL A 142 -2.43 -36.16 15.23
C VAL A 142 -3.62 -35.20 15.40
N ILE A 143 -3.72 -34.17 14.56
CA ILE A 143 -4.83 -33.20 14.61
C ILE A 143 -6.18 -33.89 14.40
N CYS A 144 -6.27 -34.79 13.42
CA CYS A 144 -7.54 -35.40 13.04
C CYS A 144 -8.00 -36.50 13.98
N GLU A 145 -7.11 -37.25 14.62
CA GLU A 145 -7.47 -38.21 15.67
C GLU A 145 -7.96 -37.49 16.93
N ILE A 146 -7.30 -36.41 17.34
CA ILE A 146 -7.77 -35.54 18.44
C ILE A 146 -9.15 -34.98 18.12
N PHE A 147 -9.35 -34.38 16.93
CA PHE A 147 -10.65 -33.87 16.48
C PHE A 147 -11.73 -34.95 16.39
N SER A 148 -11.35 -36.16 15.93
CA SER A 148 -12.26 -37.32 15.90
C SER A 148 -12.74 -37.64 17.30
N LYS A 149 -11.82 -37.74 18.27
CA LYS A 149 -12.16 -38.16 19.63
C LYS A 149 -12.89 -37.08 20.42
N MET A 150 -12.57 -35.80 20.22
CA MET A 150 -13.37 -34.67 20.74
C MET A 150 -14.84 -34.79 20.34
N PHE A 151 -15.09 -34.96 19.05
CA PHE A 151 -16.45 -34.92 18.49
C PHE A 151 -17.25 -36.20 18.77
N ASP A 152 -16.55 -37.34 18.91
CA ASP A 152 -17.09 -38.61 19.43
C ASP A 152 -17.57 -38.47 20.88
N MET A 153 -16.73 -37.92 21.76
CA MET A 153 -17.04 -37.72 23.18
C MET A 153 -18.20 -36.75 23.41
N ASN A 154 -18.25 -35.64 22.67
CA ASN A 154 -19.35 -34.68 22.73
C ASN A 154 -19.43 -33.86 21.44
N LYS A 155 -20.58 -33.90 20.77
CA LYS A 155 -20.83 -33.15 19.53
C LYS A 155 -20.66 -31.64 19.68
N ASN A 156 -20.82 -31.09 20.90
CA ASN A 156 -20.57 -29.67 21.18
C ASN A 156 -19.07 -29.31 21.09
N HIS A 157 -18.15 -30.26 21.26
CA HIS A 157 -16.71 -30.01 21.00
C HIS A 157 -16.41 -29.76 19.51
N GLY A 158 -17.37 -29.98 18.60
CA GLY A 158 -17.23 -29.54 17.21
C GLY A 158 -17.13 -28.01 17.07
N ASP A 159 -17.56 -27.22 18.07
CA ASP A 159 -17.27 -25.78 18.13
C ASP A 159 -15.79 -25.53 18.45
N VAL A 160 -15.23 -26.21 19.45
CA VAL A 160 -13.79 -26.17 19.78
C VAL A 160 -12.93 -26.60 18.57
N CYS A 161 -13.28 -27.69 17.89
CA CYS A 161 -12.59 -28.07 16.65
C CYS A 161 -12.64 -26.96 15.59
N SER A 162 -13.77 -26.23 15.49
CA SER A 162 -13.93 -25.14 14.52
C SER A 162 -13.13 -23.90 14.89
N GLU A 163 -12.93 -23.64 16.18
CA GLU A 163 -12.10 -22.54 16.69
C GLU A 163 -10.62 -22.79 16.42
N ILE A 164 -10.10 -23.96 16.81
CA ILE A 164 -8.73 -24.40 16.49
C ILE A 164 -8.48 -24.35 14.97
N PHE A 165 -9.45 -24.86 14.19
CA PHE A 165 -9.37 -24.84 12.73
C PHE A 165 -9.43 -23.42 12.14
N THR A 166 -10.13 -22.48 12.78
CA THR A 166 -10.15 -21.06 12.41
C THR A 166 -8.77 -20.42 12.58
N ILE A 167 -8.09 -20.70 13.70
CA ILE A 167 -6.73 -20.21 13.95
C ILE A 167 -5.76 -20.78 12.90
N LEU A 168 -5.85 -22.09 12.62
CA LEU A 168 -5.07 -22.77 11.59
C LEU A 168 -5.24 -22.12 10.20
N ILE A 169 -6.48 -21.87 9.77
CA ILE A 169 -6.77 -21.20 8.49
C ILE A 169 -6.18 -19.79 8.46
N ARG A 170 -6.30 -19.01 9.55
CA ARG A 170 -5.76 -17.65 9.61
C ARG A 170 -4.23 -17.65 9.46
N LYS A 171 -3.53 -18.49 10.21
CA LYS A 171 -2.06 -18.64 10.15
C LYS A 171 -1.60 -19.06 8.74
N GLU A 172 -2.18 -20.12 8.19
CA GLU A 172 -1.80 -20.63 6.86
C GLU A 172 -2.12 -19.62 5.72
N MET A 173 -3.20 -18.83 5.85
CA MET A 173 -3.49 -17.76 4.91
C MET A 173 -2.58 -16.52 5.06
N ILE A 174 -1.96 -16.30 6.24
CA ILE A 174 -0.91 -15.27 6.44
C ILE A 174 0.36 -15.70 5.71
N ILE A 175 0.79 -16.95 5.88
CA ILE A 175 1.93 -17.54 5.16
C ILE A 175 1.74 -17.41 3.64
N GLU A 176 0.56 -17.78 3.11
CA GLU A 176 0.24 -17.61 1.67
C GLU A 176 0.43 -16.15 1.20
N ALA A 177 0.06 -15.16 2.02
CA ALA A 177 0.19 -13.74 1.65
C ALA A 177 1.62 -13.22 1.72
N GLN A 178 2.42 -13.67 2.69
CA GLN A 178 3.85 -13.35 2.77
C GLN A 178 4.59 -13.93 1.56
N GLU A 179 4.34 -15.20 1.22
CA GLU A 179 4.92 -15.85 0.04
C GLU A 179 4.48 -15.18 -1.28
N ASP A 180 3.20 -14.77 -1.40
CA ASP A 180 2.71 -14.04 -2.58
C ASP A 180 3.38 -12.64 -2.69
N ALA A 181 3.57 -11.93 -1.58
CA ALA A 181 4.25 -10.63 -1.55
C ALA A 181 5.74 -10.74 -1.91
N GLU A 182 6.44 -11.74 -1.36
CA GLU A 182 7.82 -12.05 -1.74
C GLU A 182 7.94 -12.41 -3.23
N TYR A 183 6.98 -13.17 -3.76
CA TYR A 183 6.97 -13.51 -5.18
C TYR A 183 6.77 -12.28 -6.07
N GLU A 184 5.86 -11.37 -5.71
CA GLU A 184 5.68 -10.11 -6.45
C GLU A 184 6.96 -9.25 -6.40
N ALA A 185 7.61 -9.16 -5.23
CA ALA A 185 8.89 -8.45 -5.06
C ALA A 185 10.04 -9.05 -5.91
N ARG A 186 10.17 -10.39 -5.94
CA ARG A 186 11.24 -11.07 -6.70
C ARG A 186 10.99 -11.10 -8.21
N SER A 187 9.72 -11.18 -8.64
CA SER A 187 9.36 -11.38 -10.06
C SER A 187 9.10 -10.09 -10.84
N GLY A 188 8.84 -8.97 -10.15
CA GLY A 188 8.40 -7.71 -10.76
C GLY A 188 7.08 -7.80 -11.52
N ARG A 189 6.31 -8.90 -11.32
CA ARG A 189 5.08 -9.20 -12.05
C ARG A 189 3.92 -9.41 -11.09
N THR A 190 3.16 -8.34 -10.88
CA THR A 190 1.88 -8.41 -10.15
C THR A 190 0.92 -9.41 -10.80
N GLY A 191 0.37 -10.34 -10.00
CA GLY A 191 -0.87 -11.05 -10.34
C GLY A 191 -0.82 -12.37 -11.12
N SER A 192 0.33 -12.99 -11.41
CA SER A 192 0.35 -14.31 -12.10
C SER A 192 0.12 -15.51 -11.16
N LYS A 193 -1.04 -15.57 -10.50
CA LYS A 193 -1.45 -16.71 -9.64
C LYS A 193 -1.48 -18.07 -10.35
N LYS A 194 -1.47 -18.10 -11.69
CA LYS A 194 -1.52 -19.33 -12.50
C LYS A 194 -0.19 -20.06 -12.65
N ALA A 195 0.95 -19.43 -12.33
CA ALA A 195 2.27 -20.03 -12.53
C ALA A 195 2.82 -20.78 -11.29
N ARG A 196 2.15 -20.66 -10.14
CA ARG A 196 2.62 -21.21 -8.86
C ARG A 196 2.08 -22.63 -8.64
N LYS A 197 2.96 -23.61 -8.40
CA LYS A 197 2.56 -24.92 -7.86
C LYS A 197 1.95 -24.67 -6.48
N LYS A 198 0.63 -24.85 -6.35
CA LYS A 198 -0.08 -24.61 -5.08
C LYS A 198 0.50 -25.54 -4.01
N ARG A 199 1.04 -24.98 -2.93
CA ARG A 199 1.50 -25.73 -1.74
C ARG A 199 0.33 -26.58 -1.21
N LEU A 200 0.61 -27.81 -0.76
CA LEU A 200 -0.36 -28.57 0.02
C LEU A 200 -0.66 -27.77 1.30
N ARG A 201 -1.91 -27.79 1.77
CA ARG A 201 -2.33 -26.98 2.91
C ARG A 201 -2.79 -27.84 4.06
N LEU A 202 -2.35 -27.55 5.28
CA LEU A 202 -2.69 -28.34 6.46
C LEU A 202 -4.20 -28.31 6.71
N TYR A 203 -4.85 -27.14 6.60
CA TYR A 203 -6.31 -27.09 6.75
C TYR A 203 -7.07 -27.83 5.62
N ASP A 204 -6.50 -27.95 4.42
CA ASP A 204 -7.09 -28.75 3.34
C ASP A 204 -6.87 -30.24 3.61
N GLU A 205 -5.71 -30.63 4.12
CA GLU A 205 -5.37 -32.02 4.45
C GLU A 205 -6.23 -32.54 5.61
N VAL A 206 -6.43 -31.76 6.68
CA VAL A 206 -7.33 -32.09 7.81
C VAL A 206 -8.75 -32.42 7.34
N ILE A 207 -9.33 -31.61 6.44
CA ILE A 207 -10.66 -31.92 5.86
C ILE A 207 -10.61 -33.22 5.04
N ASN A 208 -9.56 -33.42 4.24
CA ASN A 208 -9.42 -34.60 3.38
C ASN A 208 -9.20 -35.90 4.18
N TYR A 209 -8.45 -35.84 5.28
CA TYR A 209 -8.22 -36.95 6.21
C TYR A 209 -9.52 -37.34 6.90
N LEU A 210 -10.20 -36.38 7.55
CA LEU A 210 -11.46 -36.65 8.26
C LEU A 210 -12.54 -37.16 7.30
N GLN A 211 -12.56 -36.67 6.05
CA GLN A 211 -13.45 -37.19 5.02
C GLN A 211 -13.07 -38.60 4.54
N ALA A 212 -11.78 -38.93 4.41
CA ALA A 212 -11.35 -40.29 4.08
C ALA A 212 -11.71 -41.28 5.19
N LYS A 213 -11.46 -40.90 6.46
CA LYS A 213 -11.83 -41.69 7.63
C LYS A 213 -13.34 -41.87 7.77
N SER A 214 -14.14 -40.83 7.53
CA SER A 214 -15.61 -40.93 7.56
C SER A 214 -16.19 -41.84 6.47
N GLN A 215 -15.46 -42.07 5.38
CA GLN A 215 -15.84 -42.97 4.29
C GLN A 215 -15.27 -44.39 4.45
N PHE A 216 -14.35 -44.60 5.39
CA PHE A 216 -13.66 -45.87 5.59
C PHE A 216 -14.59 -46.90 6.24
N LYS A 217 -14.97 -47.93 5.47
CA LYS A 217 -15.67 -49.10 6.00
C LYS A 217 -14.66 -50.14 6.45
N GLN A 218 -14.62 -50.46 7.74
CA GLN A 218 -13.92 -51.66 8.21
C GLN A 218 -14.60 -52.91 7.62
N ASN A 219 -13.80 -53.89 7.18
CA ASN A 219 -14.26 -55.13 6.56
C ASN A 219 -14.86 -56.14 7.56
N GLN A 220 -15.69 -55.69 8.50
CA GLN A 220 -16.42 -56.54 9.45
C GLN A 220 -17.90 -56.64 9.06
N MET A 221 -18.61 -57.68 9.51
CA MET A 221 -19.97 -58.00 9.07
C MET A 221 -21.08 -57.03 9.58
N SER A 222 -20.72 -55.91 10.23
CA SER A 222 -21.66 -54.85 10.62
C SER A 222 -21.96 -53.94 9.42
N SER A 223 -23.24 -53.67 9.16
CA SER A 223 -23.66 -52.79 8.05
C SER A 223 -23.41 -51.30 8.29
N GLU A 224 -23.19 -50.90 9.54
CA GLU A 224 -23.03 -49.50 9.95
C GLU A 224 -21.54 -49.12 10.05
N ASN A 225 -21.23 -47.87 9.68
CA ASN A 225 -19.86 -47.34 9.66
C ASN A 225 -19.58 -46.60 10.99
N PRO A 226 -18.61 -47.03 11.81
CA PRO A 226 -18.32 -46.40 13.09
C PRO A 226 -17.88 -44.93 12.97
N PHE A 227 -17.42 -44.50 11.79
CA PHE A 227 -16.91 -43.14 11.55
C PHE A 227 -17.89 -42.20 10.84
N GLU A 228 -19.16 -42.61 10.63
CA GLU A 228 -20.16 -41.79 9.92
C GLU A 228 -20.38 -40.41 10.60
N PHE A 229 -20.27 -40.35 11.93
CA PHE A 229 -20.38 -39.11 12.69
C PHE A 229 -19.35 -38.04 12.26
N LEU A 230 -18.16 -38.44 11.81
CA LEU A 230 -17.13 -37.51 11.31
C LEU A 230 -17.60 -36.76 10.05
N GLY A 231 -18.56 -37.28 9.29
CA GLY A 231 -19.18 -36.55 8.17
C GLY A 231 -19.82 -35.23 8.61
N VAL A 232 -20.42 -35.17 9.81
CA VAL A 232 -21.00 -33.94 10.38
C VAL A 232 -19.91 -32.93 10.73
N LEU A 233 -18.80 -33.39 11.32
CA LEU A 233 -17.65 -32.54 11.63
C LEU A 233 -17.01 -31.98 10.35
N VAL A 234 -16.85 -32.83 9.32
CA VAL A 234 -16.29 -32.43 8.01
C VAL A 234 -17.10 -31.31 7.37
N GLU A 235 -18.43 -31.39 7.36
CA GLU A 235 -19.27 -30.30 6.81
C GLU A 235 -19.22 -29.03 7.67
N LYS A 236 -19.10 -29.16 9.00
CA LYS A 236 -18.87 -28.01 9.90
C LYS A 236 -17.55 -27.31 9.57
N LEU A 237 -16.43 -28.05 9.48
CA LEU A 237 -15.12 -27.50 9.14
C LEU A 237 -15.09 -26.91 7.71
N LYS A 238 -15.77 -27.51 6.73
CA LYS A 238 -15.94 -26.93 5.39
C LYS A 238 -16.69 -25.59 5.42
N ALA A 239 -17.72 -25.45 6.27
CA ALA A 239 -18.43 -24.19 6.45
C ALA A 239 -17.52 -23.12 7.11
N THR A 240 -16.83 -23.47 8.20
CA THR A 240 -15.83 -22.63 8.88
C THR A 240 -14.77 -22.12 7.89
N LYS A 241 -14.18 -23.01 7.07
CA LYS A 241 -13.24 -22.64 6.02
C LYS A 241 -13.80 -21.60 5.05
N ARG A 242 -15.01 -21.82 4.52
CA ARG A 242 -15.63 -20.88 3.57
C ARG A 242 -15.81 -19.50 4.20
N TYR A 243 -16.31 -19.45 5.44
CA TYR A 243 -16.51 -18.21 6.18
C TYR A 243 -15.19 -17.47 6.44
N VAL A 244 -14.23 -18.12 7.08
CA VAL A 244 -12.95 -17.51 7.48
C VAL A 244 -12.13 -17.08 6.26
N SER A 245 -12.09 -17.89 5.19
CA SER A 245 -11.42 -17.48 3.94
C SER A 245 -12.07 -16.26 3.29
N GLN A 246 -13.41 -16.15 3.31
CA GLN A 246 -14.11 -14.99 2.76
C GLN A 246 -13.89 -13.73 3.61
N GLU A 247 -13.90 -13.86 4.95
CA GLU A 247 -13.57 -12.78 5.88
C GLU A 247 -12.18 -12.21 5.61
N ILE A 248 -11.14 -13.06 5.58
CA ILE A 248 -9.74 -12.65 5.35
C ILE A 248 -9.58 -11.96 3.99
N LEU A 249 -10.23 -12.48 2.93
CA LEU A 249 -10.20 -11.86 1.60
C LEU A 249 -10.86 -10.48 1.57
N ASN A 250 -11.99 -10.31 2.29
CA ASN A 250 -12.68 -9.03 2.39
C ASN A 250 -11.84 -8.00 3.17
N THR A 251 -11.25 -8.39 4.30
CA THR A 251 -10.37 -7.51 5.10
C THR A 251 -9.17 -7.03 4.27
N ARG A 252 -8.48 -7.94 3.58
CA ARG A 252 -7.35 -7.59 2.69
C ARG A 252 -7.77 -6.67 1.54
N ALA A 253 -8.96 -6.86 0.98
CA ALA A 253 -9.48 -5.98 -0.07
C ALA A 253 -9.78 -4.56 0.47
N ALA A 254 -10.32 -4.45 1.68
CA ALA A 254 -10.57 -3.18 2.34
C ALA A 254 -9.27 -2.44 2.72
N GLU A 255 -8.28 -3.15 3.24
CA GLU A 255 -6.94 -2.62 3.56
C GLU A 255 -6.23 -2.10 2.29
N LYS A 256 -6.21 -2.90 1.22
CA LYS A 256 -5.63 -2.49 -0.06
C LYS A 256 -6.34 -1.27 -0.65
N LYS A 257 -7.67 -1.19 -0.53
CA LYS A 257 -8.44 0.00 -0.92
C LYS A 257 -8.01 1.22 -0.10
N LYS A 258 -7.92 1.11 1.24
CA LYS A 258 -7.48 2.19 2.12
C LYS A 258 -6.06 2.65 1.80
N GLN A 259 -5.14 1.74 1.51
CA GLN A 259 -3.77 2.06 1.07
C GLN A 259 -3.79 2.88 -0.24
N LEU A 260 -4.52 2.43 -1.26
CA LEU A 260 -4.65 3.14 -2.53
C LEU A 260 -5.33 4.53 -2.38
N GLU A 261 -6.33 4.66 -1.50
CA GLU A 261 -6.94 5.95 -1.17
C GLU A 261 -5.95 6.88 -0.45
N THR A 262 -5.11 6.34 0.44
CA THR A 262 -4.06 7.11 1.14
C THR A 262 -2.94 7.55 0.18
N GLU A 263 -2.49 6.66 -0.71
CA GLU A 263 -1.54 7.01 -1.78
C GLU A 263 -2.09 8.07 -2.72
N LEU A 264 -3.37 7.99 -3.07
CA LEU A 264 -4.04 8.98 -3.89
C LEU A 264 -4.08 10.33 -3.16
N GLN A 265 -4.50 10.36 -1.89
CA GLN A 265 -4.49 11.59 -1.07
C GLN A 265 -3.09 12.22 -0.99
N ASN A 266 -2.05 11.42 -0.78
CA ASN A 266 -0.66 11.89 -0.72
C ASN A 266 -0.11 12.41 -2.06
N ARG A 267 -0.76 12.09 -3.19
CA ARG A 267 -0.40 12.63 -4.52
C ARG A 267 -1.17 13.90 -4.87
N LEU A 268 -2.32 14.15 -4.27
CA LEU A 268 -3.15 15.33 -4.55
C LEU A 268 -2.54 16.58 -3.93
N ALA A 269 -2.69 17.72 -4.62
CA ALA A 269 -2.38 19.04 -4.06
C ALA A 269 -3.13 19.26 -2.74
N SER A 270 -2.40 19.63 -1.70
CA SER A 270 -2.96 19.94 -0.38
C SER A 270 -3.78 21.24 -0.40
N ALA A 271 -4.64 21.43 0.60
CA ALA A 271 -5.45 22.65 0.71
C ALA A 271 -4.58 23.93 0.85
N GLU A 272 -3.40 23.81 1.47
CA GLU A 272 -2.45 24.93 1.63
C GLU A 272 -1.77 25.29 0.31
N GLU A 273 -1.27 24.29 -0.44
CA GLU A 273 -0.71 24.50 -1.79
C GLU A 273 -1.75 25.11 -2.75
N LEU A 274 -3.01 24.65 -2.69
CA LEU A 274 -4.11 25.23 -3.46
C LEU A 274 -4.35 26.71 -3.13
N VAL A 275 -4.14 27.14 -1.88
CA VAL A 275 -4.26 28.55 -1.46
C VAL A 275 -3.04 29.35 -1.90
N MET A 276 -1.82 28.86 -1.68
CA MET A 276 -0.58 29.52 -2.13
C MET A 276 -0.55 29.69 -3.66
N GLY A 277 -1.12 28.75 -4.41
CA GLY A 277 -1.23 28.84 -5.87
C GLY A 277 -2.18 29.95 -6.39
N VAL A 278 -3.07 30.52 -5.56
CA VAL A 278 -4.04 31.54 -6.00
C VAL A 278 -3.38 32.82 -6.49
N ASP A 279 -2.41 33.34 -5.75
CA ASP A 279 -1.74 34.60 -6.09
C ASP A 279 -0.81 34.41 -7.30
N SER A 280 0.00 33.34 -7.30
CA SER A 280 0.83 32.94 -8.44
C SER A 280 0.02 32.81 -9.74
N PHE A 281 -1.17 32.19 -9.69
CA PHE A 281 -2.07 32.09 -10.85
C PHE A 281 -2.65 33.45 -11.27
N THR A 282 -3.09 34.27 -10.31
CA THR A 282 -3.74 35.56 -10.56
C THR A 282 -2.75 36.57 -11.17
N ASP A 283 -1.57 36.68 -10.58
CA ASP A 283 -0.52 37.59 -11.08
C ASP A 283 0.05 37.08 -12.39
N GLY A 284 0.28 35.77 -12.53
CA GLY A 284 0.68 35.12 -13.77
C GLY A 284 -0.29 35.37 -14.93
N LEU A 285 -1.61 35.23 -14.71
CA LEU A 285 -2.63 35.58 -15.71
C LEU A 285 -2.53 37.07 -16.10
N GLY A 286 -2.32 37.96 -15.13
CA GLY A 286 -2.12 39.40 -15.37
C GLY A 286 -0.86 39.71 -16.20
N PHE A 287 0.25 38.99 -15.98
CA PHE A 287 1.47 39.13 -16.78
C PHE A 287 1.33 38.53 -18.18
N PHE A 288 0.69 37.37 -18.34
CA PHE A 288 0.42 36.73 -19.63
C PHE A 288 -0.35 37.66 -20.58
N VAL A 289 -1.36 38.37 -20.06
CA VAL A 289 -2.13 39.35 -20.85
C VAL A 289 -1.29 40.59 -21.22
N LYS A 290 -0.29 40.97 -20.41
CA LYS A 290 0.64 42.06 -20.75
C LYS A 290 1.64 41.62 -21.83
N GLU A 291 2.23 40.43 -21.70
CA GLU A 291 3.18 39.86 -22.66
C GLU A 291 2.55 39.67 -24.04
N ARG A 292 1.36 39.05 -24.14
CA ARG A 292 0.64 38.90 -25.43
C ARG A 292 0.36 40.25 -26.12
N LYS A 293 0.28 41.34 -25.36
CA LYS A 293 0.08 42.72 -25.87
C LYS A 293 1.39 43.48 -26.12
N TYR A 294 2.55 42.94 -25.73
CA TYR A 294 3.85 43.60 -25.83
C TYR A 294 4.17 44.00 -27.28
N ASN A 295 4.18 43.05 -28.20
CA ASN A 295 4.51 43.29 -29.61
C ASN A 295 3.57 44.32 -30.28
N PHE A 296 2.26 44.22 -30.02
CA PHE A 296 1.28 45.17 -30.57
C PHE A 296 1.47 46.59 -30.01
N LYS A 297 1.71 46.73 -28.71
CA LYS A 297 1.98 48.05 -28.09
C LYS A 297 3.30 48.63 -28.58
N PHE A 298 4.36 47.82 -28.63
CA PHE A 298 5.66 48.23 -29.15
C PHE A 298 5.54 48.76 -30.58
N LEU A 299 4.88 48.00 -31.47
CA LEU A 299 4.70 48.39 -32.87
C LEU A 299 3.79 49.63 -33.04
N ALA A 300 2.78 49.81 -32.19
CA ALA A 300 1.95 51.02 -32.18
C ALA A 300 2.77 52.27 -31.80
N VAL A 301 3.60 52.18 -30.75
CA VAL A 301 4.49 53.27 -30.31
C VAL A 301 5.56 53.56 -31.37
N GLU A 302 6.16 52.52 -31.96
CA GLU A 302 7.14 52.65 -33.05
C GLU A 302 6.51 53.34 -34.27
N ARG A 303 5.27 53.00 -34.63
CA ARG A 303 4.51 53.62 -35.72
C ARG A 303 4.26 55.11 -35.47
N VAL A 304 3.83 55.48 -34.25
CA VAL A 304 3.62 56.90 -33.88
C VAL A 304 4.95 57.67 -33.91
N ARG A 305 6.03 57.09 -33.38
CA ARG A 305 7.37 57.70 -33.37
C ARG A 305 7.89 57.93 -34.79
N LEU A 306 7.77 56.94 -35.68
CA LEU A 306 8.18 57.04 -37.08
C LEU A 306 7.30 58.02 -37.87
N ALA A 307 5.99 58.06 -37.61
CA ALA A 307 5.09 59.03 -38.23
C ALA A 307 5.47 60.47 -37.87
N LEU A 308 5.69 60.77 -36.57
CA LEU A 308 6.14 62.08 -36.11
C LEU A 308 7.49 62.49 -36.73
N GLN A 309 8.44 61.54 -36.83
CA GLN A 309 9.74 61.78 -37.45
C GLN A 309 9.59 62.11 -38.95
N LEU A 310 8.73 61.37 -39.66
CA LEU A 310 8.45 61.59 -41.07
C LEU A 310 7.75 62.93 -41.31
N THR A 311 6.77 63.31 -40.48
CA THR A 311 6.09 64.61 -40.56
C THR A 311 7.08 65.77 -40.42
N GLY A 312 8.01 65.70 -39.45
CA GLY A 312 9.06 66.72 -39.30
C GLY A 312 9.97 66.83 -40.53
N SER A 313 10.35 65.69 -41.11
CA SER A 313 11.16 65.64 -42.35
C SER A 313 10.40 66.20 -43.57
N ILE A 314 9.10 65.92 -43.71
CA ILE A 314 8.25 66.46 -44.79
C ILE A 314 8.14 67.98 -44.65
N ILE A 315 7.90 68.49 -43.45
CA ILE A 315 7.85 69.95 -43.19
C ILE A 315 9.17 70.61 -43.62
N GLY A 316 10.32 70.05 -43.21
CA GLY A 316 11.64 70.51 -43.63
C GLY A 316 11.82 70.53 -45.16
N ALA A 317 11.41 69.46 -45.84
CA ALA A 317 11.46 69.36 -47.30
C ALA A 317 10.55 70.38 -48.01
N CYS A 318 9.35 70.66 -47.47
CA CYS A 318 8.47 71.71 -47.99
C CYS A 318 9.11 73.10 -47.89
N TYR A 319 9.76 73.44 -46.77
CA TYR A 319 10.48 74.70 -46.61
C TYR A 319 11.68 74.83 -47.56
N PHE A 320 12.41 73.74 -47.82
CA PHE A 320 13.47 73.71 -48.83
C PHE A 320 12.93 73.98 -50.24
N LEU A 321 11.83 73.33 -50.63
CA LEU A 321 11.21 73.53 -51.95
C LEU A 321 10.66 74.94 -52.13
N LEU A 322 10.02 75.52 -51.11
CA LEU A 322 9.55 76.91 -51.16
C LEU A 322 10.71 77.90 -51.34
N GLY A 323 11.83 77.67 -50.64
CA GLY A 323 13.05 78.48 -50.79
C GLY A 323 13.75 78.31 -52.14
N TYR A 324 13.65 77.13 -52.77
CA TYR A 324 14.18 76.89 -54.12
C TYR A 324 13.37 77.60 -55.21
N VAL A 325 12.05 77.67 -55.07
CA VAL A 325 11.16 78.37 -56.03
C VAL A 325 11.12 79.89 -55.77
N GLY A 326 11.66 80.37 -54.63
CA GLY A 326 11.63 81.78 -54.25
C GLY A 326 10.24 82.28 -53.83
N MET A 327 9.37 81.38 -53.38
CA MET A 327 8.01 81.73 -52.93
C MET A 327 8.03 82.30 -51.51
N TYR A 328 7.07 83.19 -51.21
CA TYR A 328 6.86 83.79 -49.89
C TYR A 328 8.07 84.54 -49.29
N GLY A 329 9.02 84.97 -50.12
CA GLY A 329 10.22 85.70 -49.66
C GLY A 329 11.23 84.84 -48.90
N ILE A 330 11.20 83.51 -49.09
CA ILE A 330 12.17 82.59 -48.51
C ILE A 330 13.32 82.41 -49.50
N ASP A 331 14.53 82.83 -49.12
CA ASP A 331 15.74 82.49 -49.88
C ASP A 331 16.09 81.01 -49.77
N TRP A 332 16.69 80.46 -50.82
CA TRP A 332 17.16 79.06 -50.87
C TRP A 332 18.10 78.70 -49.69
N VAL A 333 18.94 79.62 -49.24
CA VAL A 333 19.81 79.44 -48.07
C VAL A 333 18.98 79.24 -46.79
N ASN A 334 17.96 80.09 -46.58
CA ASN A 334 17.07 80.01 -45.42
C ASN A 334 16.24 78.72 -45.43
N GLY A 335 15.69 78.33 -46.60
CA GLY A 335 14.99 77.05 -46.77
C GLY A 335 15.88 75.83 -46.48
N THR A 336 17.17 75.89 -46.87
CA THR A 336 18.16 74.83 -46.60
C THR A 336 18.48 74.72 -45.11
N VAL A 337 18.71 75.84 -44.42
CA VAL A 337 18.96 75.87 -42.97
C VAL A 337 17.76 75.31 -42.21
N VAL A 338 16.53 75.75 -42.52
CA VAL A 338 15.30 75.23 -41.89
C VAL A 338 15.13 73.72 -42.11
N CYS A 339 15.42 73.22 -43.30
CA CYS A 339 15.37 71.78 -43.60
C CYS A 339 16.35 70.97 -42.73
N ILE A 340 17.61 71.38 -42.66
CA ILE A 340 18.64 70.72 -41.82
C ILE A 340 18.24 70.77 -40.34
N THR A 341 17.79 71.93 -39.85
CA THR A 341 17.33 72.10 -38.47
C THR A 341 16.13 71.20 -38.17
N MET A 342 15.15 71.08 -39.07
CA MET A 342 13.98 70.20 -38.89
C MET A 342 14.34 68.71 -38.90
N LEU A 343 15.31 68.30 -39.74
CA LEU A 343 15.81 66.91 -39.76
C LEU A 343 16.56 66.53 -38.48
N LEU A 344 17.35 67.46 -37.93
CA LEU A 344 18.04 67.26 -36.64
C LEU A 344 17.03 67.28 -35.48
N PHE A 345 16.12 68.25 -35.45
CA PHE A 345 15.10 68.40 -34.42
C PHE A 345 14.17 67.19 -34.36
N SER A 346 13.65 66.72 -35.51
CA SER A 346 12.78 65.53 -35.56
C SER A 346 13.51 64.32 -34.98
N ARG A 347 14.74 64.05 -35.43
CA ARG A 347 15.57 62.92 -34.96
C ARG A 347 15.88 62.96 -33.46
N ILE A 348 16.06 64.14 -32.88
CA ILE A 348 16.34 64.32 -31.43
C ILE A 348 15.06 64.17 -30.60
N MET A 349 13.96 64.83 -31.02
CA MET A 349 12.69 64.81 -30.29
C MET A 349 12.00 63.44 -30.37
N THR A 350 12.07 62.76 -31.52
CA THR A 350 11.53 61.40 -31.71
C THR A 350 12.55 60.30 -31.43
N SER A 351 13.57 60.57 -30.61
CA SER A 351 14.57 59.58 -30.22
C SER A 351 13.99 58.52 -29.28
N ARG A 352 14.48 57.27 -29.39
CA ARG A 352 14.03 56.14 -28.54
C ARG A 352 14.09 56.44 -27.04
N LYS A 353 15.09 57.23 -26.59
CA LYS A 353 15.24 57.63 -25.19
C LYS A 353 14.10 58.52 -24.68
N ARG A 354 13.53 59.40 -25.51
CA ARG A 354 12.37 60.24 -25.10
C ARG A 354 11.04 59.48 -25.12
N PHE A 355 10.98 58.38 -25.87
CA PHE A 355 9.80 57.51 -25.95
C PHE A 355 9.86 56.34 -24.97
N SER A 356 10.89 56.24 -24.11
CA SER A 356 11.13 55.12 -23.19
C SER A 356 9.90 54.76 -22.36
N ASP A 357 9.23 55.77 -21.80
CA ASP A 357 8.11 55.59 -20.87
C ASP A 357 6.82 55.12 -21.58
N PHE A 358 6.75 55.27 -22.91
CA PHE A 358 5.64 54.78 -23.72
C PHE A 358 5.83 53.35 -24.22
N TYR A 359 7.07 52.84 -24.27
CA TYR A 359 7.31 51.46 -24.65
C TYR A 359 6.77 50.51 -23.57
N PRO A 360 6.19 49.35 -23.94
CA PRO A 360 5.82 48.35 -22.97
C PRO A 360 7.07 47.85 -22.23
N LYS A 361 6.95 47.65 -20.91
CA LYS A 361 7.98 46.95 -20.14
C LYS A 361 7.95 45.47 -20.50
N ASP A 362 9.13 44.87 -20.59
CA ASP A 362 9.28 43.42 -20.58
C ASP A 362 8.75 42.88 -19.23
N VAL A 363 8.07 41.75 -19.27
CA VAL A 363 7.45 41.07 -18.12
C VAL A 363 7.60 39.55 -18.19
N SER A 364 8.39 39.02 -19.13
CA SER A 364 8.51 37.57 -19.35
C SER A 364 9.14 36.87 -18.13
N LYS A 365 10.05 37.54 -17.41
CA LYS A 365 10.67 37.00 -16.19
C LYS A 365 9.69 36.89 -15.03
N GLU A 366 8.86 37.91 -14.82
CA GLU A 366 7.80 37.90 -13.80
C GLU A 366 6.74 36.85 -14.14
N LEU A 367 6.38 36.71 -15.42
CA LEU A 367 5.47 35.66 -15.90
C LEU A 367 6.04 34.25 -15.66
N GLU A 368 7.30 34.00 -16.00
CA GLU A 368 7.98 32.73 -15.79
C GLU A 368 8.00 32.37 -14.30
N THR A 369 8.33 33.33 -13.43
CA THR A 369 8.36 33.14 -11.98
C THR A 369 6.99 32.75 -11.42
N CYS A 370 5.94 33.52 -11.75
CA CYS A 370 4.57 33.26 -11.28
C CYS A 370 4.00 31.95 -11.84
N SER A 371 4.27 31.67 -13.12
CA SER A 371 3.76 30.46 -13.79
C SER A 371 4.44 29.20 -13.26
N THR A 372 5.76 29.23 -13.04
CA THR A 372 6.50 28.11 -12.43
C THR A 372 5.98 27.82 -11.02
N GLY A 373 5.79 28.86 -10.19
CA GLY A 373 5.23 28.72 -8.84
C GLY A 373 3.80 28.16 -8.80
N PHE A 374 3.02 28.27 -9.88
CA PHE A 374 1.72 27.61 -10.00
C PHE A 374 1.81 26.19 -10.60
N ILE A 375 2.74 25.93 -11.52
CA ILE A 375 2.92 24.63 -12.18
C ILE A 375 3.16 23.49 -11.18
N ASP A 376 3.89 23.76 -10.10
CA ASP A 376 4.14 22.78 -9.03
C ASP A 376 2.88 22.37 -8.26
N VAL A 377 1.87 23.24 -8.18
CA VAL A 377 0.55 22.90 -7.63
C VAL A 377 -0.31 22.23 -8.71
N PHE A 378 -0.29 22.79 -9.93
CA PHE A 378 -1.10 22.36 -11.07
C PHE A 378 -0.87 20.89 -11.46
N LYS A 379 0.39 20.40 -11.41
CA LYS A 379 0.72 18.99 -11.71
C LYS A 379 0.06 17.98 -10.76
N HIS A 380 -0.18 18.38 -9.51
CA HIS A 380 -0.80 17.57 -8.45
C HIS A 380 -2.32 17.80 -8.31
N MET A 381 -2.94 18.67 -9.11
CA MET A 381 -4.39 18.86 -9.05
C MET A 381 -5.12 17.72 -9.76
N SER A 382 -6.04 17.06 -9.06
CA SER A 382 -7.08 16.25 -9.71
C SER A 382 -8.03 17.12 -10.55
N ARG A 383 -8.75 16.49 -11.48
CA ARG A 383 -9.78 17.14 -12.31
C ARG A 383 -10.76 17.97 -11.48
N GLY A 384 -11.31 17.40 -10.40
CA GLY A 384 -12.27 18.09 -9.53
C GLY A 384 -11.67 19.28 -8.76
N GLN A 385 -10.42 19.17 -8.30
CA GLN A 385 -9.72 20.28 -7.65
C GLN A 385 -9.46 21.43 -8.64
N LEU A 386 -9.00 21.12 -9.85
CA LEU A 386 -8.74 22.11 -10.89
C LEU A 386 -10.03 22.81 -11.35
N GLU A 387 -11.11 22.05 -11.54
CA GLU A 387 -12.42 22.59 -11.92
C GLU A 387 -12.97 23.54 -10.84
N PHE A 388 -12.87 23.16 -9.56
CA PHE A 388 -13.25 24.00 -8.43
C PHE A 388 -12.35 25.24 -8.27
N PHE A 389 -11.03 25.09 -8.44
CA PHE A 389 -10.07 26.18 -8.40
C PHE A 389 -10.40 27.21 -9.48
N LEU A 390 -10.52 26.79 -10.75
CA LEU A 390 -10.79 27.69 -11.86
C LEU A 390 -12.21 28.28 -11.79
N SER A 391 -13.19 27.54 -11.27
CA SER A 391 -14.53 28.07 -10.94
C SER A 391 -14.48 29.22 -9.92
N LYS A 392 -13.58 29.15 -8.93
CA LYS A 392 -13.29 30.27 -8.02
C LYS A 392 -12.59 31.41 -8.76
N GLN A 393 -11.58 31.13 -9.59
CA GLN A 393 -10.86 32.16 -10.35
C GLN A 393 -11.77 32.97 -11.29
N ILE A 394 -12.79 32.35 -11.91
CA ILE A 394 -13.81 33.04 -12.73
C ILE A 394 -14.64 34.04 -11.91
N ARG A 395 -14.79 33.79 -10.60
CA ARG A 395 -15.54 34.67 -9.67
C ARG A 395 -14.63 35.67 -8.94
N PHE A 396 -13.32 35.59 -9.12
CA PHE A 396 -12.36 36.40 -8.37
C PHE A 396 -12.19 37.79 -9.00
N ASP A 397 -12.37 38.85 -8.20
CA ASP A 397 -12.49 40.23 -8.70
C ASP A 397 -11.27 40.71 -9.49
N ARG A 398 -10.05 40.34 -9.04
CA ARG A 398 -8.79 40.65 -9.73
C ARG A 398 -8.73 40.06 -11.14
N ASN A 399 -9.41 38.93 -11.38
CA ASN A 399 -9.41 38.22 -12.66
C ASN A 399 -10.54 38.63 -13.62
N GLN A 400 -11.53 39.41 -13.17
CA GLN A 400 -12.67 39.83 -14.02
C GLN A 400 -12.22 40.55 -15.31
N ILE A 401 -11.15 41.34 -15.24
CA ILE A 401 -10.55 42.07 -16.38
C ILE A 401 -9.91 41.11 -17.40
N TYR A 402 -9.54 39.89 -16.98
CA TYR A 402 -8.75 38.92 -17.75
C TYR A 402 -9.50 37.62 -18.09
N LEU A 403 -10.79 37.48 -17.74
CA LEU A 403 -11.56 36.23 -17.93
C LEU A 403 -11.45 35.62 -19.34
N LYS A 404 -11.51 36.44 -20.39
CA LYS A 404 -11.38 36.00 -21.80
C LYS A 404 -10.06 35.28 -22.10
N MET A 405 -9.03 35.50 -21.29
CA MET A 405 -7.67 35.01 -21.46
C MET A 405 -7.36 33.82 -20.53
N LEU A 406 -8.23 33.53 -19.55
CA LEU A 406 -8.04 32.46 -18.58
C LEU A 406 -7.92 31.06 -19.22
N PRO A 407 -8.76 30.66 -20.21
CA PRO A 407 -8.61 29.35 -20.87
C PRO A 407 -7.30 29.22 -21.66
N GLU A 408 -6.88 30.30 -22.34
CA GLU A 408 -5.58 30.34 -23.03
C GLU A 408 -4.40 30.26 -22.04
N TYR A 409 -4.51 30.88 -20.87
CA TYR A 409 -3.46 30.83 -19.85
C TYR A 409 -3.30 29.42 -19.26
N VAL A 410 -4.39 28.67 -19.07
CA VAL A 410 -4.32 27.24 -18.69
C VAL A 410 -3.64 26.40 -19.79
N LYS A 411 -3.94 26.66 -21.07
CA LYS A 411 -3.24 26.01 -22.20
C LYS A 411 -1.74 26.38 -22.22
N TYR A 412 -1.38 27.63 -21.90
CA TYR A 412 0.00 28.09 -21.77
C TYR A 412 0.73 27.37 -20.63
N LEU A 413 0.16 27.33 -19.42
CA LEU A 413 0.73 26.63 -18.25
C LEU A 413 1.04 25.16 -18.55
N TYR A 414 0.14 24.45 -19.23
CA TYR A 414 0.39 23.08 -19.68
C TYR A 414 1.47 22.98 -20.77
N ALA A 415 1.60 23.99 -21.64
CA ALA A 415 2.62 23.99 -22.70
C ALA A 415 4.05 24.20 -22.17
N ILE A 416 4.22 25.00 -21.11
CA ILE A 416 5.53 25.30 -20.50
C ILE A 416 5.92 24.35 -19.34
N MET A 417 5.01 23.47 -18.90
CA MET A 417 5.25 22.52 -17.81
C MET A 417 6.41 21.54 -18.13
N PRO A 418 7.42 21.40 -17.26
CA PRO A 418 8.42 20.34 -17.36
C PRO A 418 7.79 18.98 -17.02
N ASP A 419 8.18 17.94 -17.77
CA ASP A 419 7.67 16.56 -17.69
C ASP A 419 6.15 16.41 -17.52
N ARG A 420 5.41 16.71 -18.60
CA ARG A 420 3.95 16.53 -18.70
C ARG A 420 3.42 15.12 -18.40
N LYS A 421 4.28 14.08 -18.30
CA LYS A 421 3.86 12.73 -17.90
C LYS A 421 3.68 12.59 -16.39
N SER A 422 4.19 13.54 -15.59
CA SER A 422 4.06 13.57 -14.14
C SER A 422 2.70 14.12 -13.65
N MET A 423 1.92 14.74 -14.55
CA MET A 423 0.60 15.29 -14.22
C MET A 423 -0.40 14.18 -13.90
N LEU A 424 -1.18 14.34 -12.82
CA LEU A 424 -2.20 13.34 -12.43
C LEU A 424 -3.40 13.23 -13.38
N MET A 425 -3.58 14.21 -14.27
CA MET A 425 -4.72 14.35 -15.17
C MET A 425 -4.31 14.01 -16.60
N ASP A 426 -5.12 13.24 -17.32
CA ASP A 426 -4.87 12.98 -18.75
C ASP A 426 -5.15 14.21 -19.61
N VAL A 427 -4.46 14.31 -20.75
CA VAL A 427 -4.58 15.41 -21.72
C VAL A 427 -6.03 15.56 -22.21
N LYS A 428 -6.79 14.46 -22.33
CA LYS A 428 -8.21 14.48 -22.69
C LYS A 428 -9.07 15.11 -21.60
N GLU A 429 -8.80 14.81 -20.34
CA GLU A 429 -9.53 15.37 -19.21
C GLU A 429 -9.26 16.86 -19.07
N LEU A 430 -7.99 17.28 -19.19
CA LEU A 430 -7.60 18.69 -19.20
C LEU A 430 -8.27 19.44 -20.37
N SER A 431 -8.30 18.85 -21.56
CA SER A 431 -8.92 19.48 -22.74
C SER A 431 -10.42 19.71 -22.54
N GLY A 432 -11.17 18.70 -22.09
CA GLY A 432 -12.60 18.83 -21.82
C GLY A 432 -12.91 19.78 -20.64
N LEU A 433 -12.02 19.86 -19.65
CA LEU A 433 -12.12 20.83 -18.56
C LEU A 433 -11.91 22.27 -19.05
N VAL A 434 -10.94 22.49 -19.95
CA VAL A 434 -10.71 23.81 -20.56
C VAL A 434 -11.89 24.24 -21.45
N GLU A 435 -12.50 23.32 -22.21
CA GLU A 435 -13.74 23.57 -22.98
C GLU A 435 -14.90 23.97 -22.06
N SER A 436 -15.09 23.27 -20.94
CA SER A 436 -16.10 23.61 -19.91
C SER A 436 -15.90 25.04 -19.37
N ILE A 437 -14.64 25.42 -19.13
CA ILE A 437 -14.27 26.74 -18.65
C ILE A 437 -14.45 27.83 -19.71
N GLU A 438 -14.20 27.55 -20.99
CA GLU A 438 -14.52 28.47 -22.09
C GLU A 438 -16.03 28.78 -22.14
N ILE A 439 -16.87 27.77 -21.90
CA ILE A 439 -18.32 27.92 -21.78
C ILE A 439 -18.70 28.78 -20.56
N ASP A 440 -18.13 28.53 -19.38
CA ASP A 440 -18.48 29.23 -18.15
C ASP A 440 -17.96 30.67 -18.09
N VAL A 441 -16.76 30.93 -18.61
CA VAL A 441 -16.28 32.29 -18.90
C VAL A 441 -17.26 33.01 -19.83
N SER A 442 -17.71 32.34 -20.89
CA SER A 442 -18.66 32.92 -21.86
C SER A 442 -20.07 33.13 -21.28
N LYS A 443 -20.50 32.34 -20.29
CA LYS A 443 -21.73 32.61 -19.51
C LYS A 443 -21.53 33.84 -18.62
N LYS A 444 -20.43 33.89 -17.86
CA LYS A 444 -20.17 34.99 -16.90
C LYS A 444 -20.06 36.34 -17.60
N LEU A 445 -19.36 36.40 -18.74
CA LEU A 445 -19.24 37.62 -19.56
C LEU A 445 -20.58 38.06 -20.16
N ARG A 446 -21.48 37.13 -20.50
CA ARG A 446 -22.84 37.46 -20.97
C ARG A 446 -23.77 37.96 -19.87
N GLY A 447 -23.54 37.56 -18.61
CA GLY A 447 -24.26 38.10 -17.45
C GLY A 447 -23.63 39.37 -16.84
N MET A 448 -22.62 39.94 -17.51
CA MET A 448 -22.00 41.23 -17.19
C MET A 448 -22.30 42.30 -18.25
N LEU A 449 -23.03 41.92 -19.32
CA LEU A 449 -23.59 42.77 -20.37
C LEU A 449 -25.09 42.98 -20.09
#